data_AF-A0A7C2CMZ9-F1
#
_entry.id   AF-A0A7C2CMZ9-F1
#
_cell.length_a   1.000
_cell.length_b   1.000
_cell.length_c   1.000
_cell.angle_alpha   90.00
_cell.angle_beta   90.00
_cell.angle_gamma   90.00
#
_symmetry.space_group_name_H-M   'P 1'
#
loop_
_entity.id
_entity.type
_entity.pdbx_description
1 polymer ?
#
loop_
_entity_poly.entity_id
_entity_poly.type
_entity_poly.pdbx_seq_one_letter_code
_entity_poly.pdbx_strand_id
1 'polypeptide(L)'
;MPEKHRLSEVSASLLRAGEKNKIRNREKVSIGLKLTVAAFLVLSVLLIPCAAASADTFFPELYPHTIIEETVASEALTSPSNVFFIDFTEYVAKPLVRNMTVELSEPVAYFSCALNVLNEKPFYVDIPNADNVSRYYTIRFLSETTSKIANVTMLFALEKSEIHDNAEEAAFTLYRYDRRRIYECPLEKIAEDDNFLYFKTTTEGYSFIAFTRATAAAKSWWPVAAAIAIATLITLTAIIAYKQFHTNS
;
A
#
# COMPACT_ATOMS: atom_id res chain seq x y z
N MET A 1 40.38 -76.65 -53.43
CA MET A 1 39.01 -76.14 -53.16
C MET A 1 38.63 -76.50 -51.73
N PRO A 2 38.51 -75.50 -50.84
CA PRO A 2 37.53 -75.60 -49.75
C PRO A 2 36.72 -74.32 -49.49
N GLU A 3 35.51 -74.56 -49.00
CA GLU A 3 34.65 -73.80 -48.08
C GLU A 3 35.00 -72.35 -47.73
N LYS A 4 34.22 -71.41 -48.28
CA LYS A 4 33.89 -70.11 -47.66
C LYS A 4 32.45 -69.73 -48.02
N HIS A 5 31.45 -70.36 -47.40
CA HIS A 5 30.04 -70.00 -47.67
C HIS A 5 29.10 -70.07 -46.45
N ARG A 6 29.59 -69.82 -45.22
CA ARG A 6 28.73 -69.83 -44.02
C ARG A 6 28.83 -68.61 -43.09
N LEU A 7 29.45 -67.50 -43.50
CA LEU A 7 29.55 -66.29 -42.66
C LEU A 7 28.59 -65.15 -43.04
N SER A 8 27.89 -65.19 -44.20
CA SER A 8 27.09 -64.04 -44.64
C SER A 8 25.63 -64.02 -44.18
N GLU A 9 25.03 -65.18 -43.86
CA GLU A 9 23.61 -65.24 -43.47
C GLU A 9 23.36 -64.89 -41.99
N VAL A 10 24.34 -65.12 -41.11
CA VAL A 10 24.21 -64.80 -39.67
C VAL A 10 24.25 -63.28 -39.43
N SER A 11 24.96 -62.52 -40.25
CA SER A 11 25.01 -61.05 -40.15
C SER A 11 23.71 -60.37 -40.59
N ALA A 12 22.99 -60.94 -41.56
CA ALA A 12 21.78 -60.31 -42.09
C ALA A 12 20.57 -60.43 -41.15
N SER A 13 20.48 -61.52 -40.37
CA SER A 13 19.39 -61.73 -39.40
C SER A 13 19.55 -60.88 -38.14
N LEU A 14 20.79 -60.68 -37.66
CA LEU A 14 21.08 -59.79 -36.52
C LEU A 14 20.86 -58.30 -36.85
N LEU A 15 21.20 -57.86 -38.07
CA LEU A 15 20.90 -56.50 -38.54
C LEU A 15 19.40 -56.23 -38.60
N ARG A 16 18.59 -57.17 -39.11
CA ARG A 16 17.12 -57.03 -39.16
C ARG A 16 16.47 -57.06 -37.77
N ALA A 17 17.03 -57.79 -36.81
CA ALA A 17 16.54 -57.82 -35.43
C ALA A 17 16.84 -56.51 -34.68
N GLY A 18 18.03 -55.92 -34.88
CA GLY A 18 18.41 -54.64 -34.31
C GLY A 18 17.56 -53.47 -34.82
N GLU A 19 17.21 -53.49 -36.11
CA GLU A 19 16.42 -52.43 -36.74
C GLU A 19 14.95 -52.44 -36.27
N LYS A 20 14.35 -53.63 -36.08
CA LYS A 20 13.01 -53.76 -35.50
C LYS A 20 12.94 -53.28 -34.05
N ASN A 21 13.98 -53.49 -33.25
CA ASN A 21 14.03 -52.96 -31.87
C ASN A 21 14.19 -51.44 -31.83
N LYS A 22 14.92 -50.84 -32.79
CA LYS A 22 15.10 -49.38 -32.87
C LYS A 22 13.79 -48.67 -33.24
N ILE A 23 12.99 -49.25 -34.14
CA ILE A 23 11.69 -48.69 -34.56
C ILE A 23 10.68 -48.77 -33.40
N ARG A 24 10.60 -49.93 -32.72
CA ARG A 24 9.69 -50.12 -31.57
C ARG A 24 10.01 -49.17 -30.40
N ASN A 25 11.29 -48.84 -30.19
CA ASN A 25 11.68 -47.92 -29.12
C ASN A 25 11.34 -46.45 -29.45
N ARG A 26 11.43 -46.04 -30.73
CA ARG A 26 11.00 -44.69 -31.16
C ARG A 26 9.48 -44.48 -31.02
N GLU A 27 8.69 -45.51 -31.25
CA GLU A 27 7.23 -45.43 -31.14
C GLU A 27 6.77 -45.30 -29.68
N LYS A 28 7.41 -46.02 -28.75
CA LYS A 28 7.15 -45.89 -27.30
C LYS A 28 7.52 -44.50 -26.75
N VAL A 29 8.64 -43.93 -27.19
CA VAL A 29 9.07 -42.59 -26.77
C VAL A 29 8.10 -41.51 -27.28
N SER A 30 7.60 -41.64 -28.52
CA SER A 30 6.61 -40.73 -29.09
C SER A 30 5.28 -40.74 -28.32
N ILE A 31 4.80 -41.92 -27.92
CA ILE A 31 3.53 -42.04 -27.18
C ILE A 31 3.67 -41.46 -25.76
N GLY A 32 4.79 -41.72 -25.07
CA GLY A 32 5.06 -41.14 -23.76
C GLY A 32 5.14 -39.61 -23.80
N LEU A 33 5.81 -39.05 -24.81
CA LEU A 33 5.93 -37.59 -24.97
C LEU A 33 4.56 -36.94 -25.22
N LYS A 34 3.71 -37.54 -26.06
CA LYS A 34 2.35 -37.03 -26.33
C LYS A 34 1.45 -37.07 -25.09
N LEU A 35 1.55 -38.13 -24.28
CA LEU A 35 0.77 -38.26 -23.05
C LEU A 35 1.20 -37.21 -22.00
N THR A 36 2.50 -36.95 -21.90
CA THR A 36 3.04 -35.96 -20.95
C THR A 36 2.66 -34.53 -21.33
N VAL A 37 2.68 -34.19 -22.63
CA VAL A 37 2.26 -32.87 -23.13
C VAL A 37 0.75 -32.67 -22.96
N ALA A 38 -0.06 -33.71 -23.19
CA ALA A 38 -1.51 -33.65 -22.97
C ALA A 38 -1.84 -33.44 -21.48
N ALA A 39 -1.14 -34.14 -20.57
CA ALA A 39 -1.31 -33.95 -19.12
C ALA A 39 -0.91 -32.53 -18.68
N PHE A 40 0.16 -31.97 -19.25
CA PHE A 40 0.57 -30.59 -18.96
C PHE A 40 -0.44 -29.56 -19.46
N LEU A 41 -1.03 -29.77 -20.64
CA LEU A 41 -2.07 -28.90 -21.19
C LEU A 41 -3.35 -28.96 -20.33
N VAL A 42 -3.79 -30.14 -19.91
CA VAL A 42 -4.96 -30.28 -19.02
C VAL A 42 -4.72 -29.64 -17.66
N LEU A 43 -3.50 -29.80 -17.10
CA LEU A 43 -3.12 -29.14 -15.84
C LEU A 43 -3.08 -27.61 -15.97
N SER A 44 -2.63 -27.09 -17.12
CA SER A 44 -2.61 -25.64 -17.38
C SER A 44 -4.01 -25.03 -17.52
N VAL A 45 -4.99 -25.79 -18.01
CA VAL A 45 -6.39 -25.34 -18.11
C VAL A 45 -7.09 -25.40 -16.74
N LEU A 46 -6.71 -26.34 -15.87
CA LEU A 46 -7.23 -26.43 -14.49
C LEU A 46 -6.61 -25.40 -13.54
N LEU A 47 -5.49 -24.77 -13.91
CA LEU A 47 -4.87 -23.66 -13.19
C LEU A 47 -5.35 -22.29 -13.68
N ILE A 48 -6.29 -22.22 -14.63
CA ILE A 48 -6.97 -20.96 -14.95
C ILE A 48 -7.85 -20.66 -13.73
N PRO A 49 -7.57 -19.59 -12.95
CA PRO A 49 -8.43 -19.21 -11.86
C PRO A 49 -9.84 -19.02 -12.43
N CYS A 50 -10.78 -19.83 -11.90
CA CYS A 50 -12.19 -19.64 -12.10
C CYS A 50 -12.47 -18.15 -11.87
N ALA A 51 -13.15 -17.54 -12.85
CA ALA A 51 -13.44 -16.11 -12.90
C ALA A 51 -13.69 -15.56 -11.49
N ALA A 52 -12.86 -14.60 -11.09
CA ALA A 52 -13.01 -13.88 -9.85
C ALA A 52 -14.48 -13.45 -9.74
N ALA A 53 -15.21 -14.09 -8.83
CA ALA A 53 -16.43 -13.51 -8.32
C ALA A 53 -16.03 -12.11 -7.84
N SER A 54 -16.68 -11.10 -8.40
CA SER A 54 -16.44 -9.68 -8.20
C SER A 54 -16.76 -9.25 -6.77
N ALA A 55 -15.99 -9.74 -5.81
CA ALA A 55 -16.03 -9.34 -4.40
C ALA A 55 -15.01 -8.24 -4.08
N ASP A 56 -14.21 -7.81 -5.08
CA ASP A 56 -13.05 -6.93 -4.88
C ASP A 56 -13.36 -5.43 -4.78
N THR A 57 -14.63 -5.03 -4.73
CA THR A 57 -15.02 -3.61 -4.67
C THR A 57 -15.48 -3.13 -3.31
N PHE A 58 -15.58 -4.00 -2.31
CA PHE A 58 -16.02 -3.58 -0.97
C PHE A 58 -14.84 -3.31 -0.06
N PHE A 59 -14.88 -2.13 0.56
CA PHE A 59 -14.03 -1.81 1.70
C PHE A 59 -14.20 -2.91 2.75
N PRO A 60 -13.12 -3.58 3.23
CA PRO A 60 -13.25 -4.43 4.39
C PRO A 60 -13.87 -3.59 5.51
N GLU A 61 -14.90 -4.13 6.14
CA GLU A 61 -15.62 -3.45 7.20
C GLU A 61 -14.61 -3.11 8.30
N LEU A 62 -14.48 -1.80 8.62
CA LEU A 62 -13.60 -1.36 9.69
C LEU A 62 -14.10 -1.96 11.00
N TYR A 63 -13.19 -2.53 11.79
CA TYR A 63 -13.57 -3.03 13.09
C TYR A 63 -14.04 -1.85 13.97
N PRO A 64 -15.22 -1.93 14.59
CA PRO A 64 -15.81 -0.79 15.31
C PRO A 64 -14.90 -0.20 16.40
N HIS A 65 -14.05 -1.02 17.02
CA HIS A 65 -13.13 -0.60 18.08
C HIS A 65 -11.95 0.26 17.60
N THR A 66 -11.73 0.37 16.28
CA THR A 66 -10.67 1.21 15.70
C THR A 66 -11.13 2.64 15.42
N ILE A 67 -12.45 2.88 15.40
CA ILE A 67 -13.02 4.19 15.08
C ILE A 67 -13.12 5.01 16.37
N ILE A 68 -12.40 6.13 16.43
CA ILE A 68 -12.49 7.12 17.51
C ILE A 68 -13.68 8.05 17.28
N GLU A 69 -13.83 8.49 16.03
CA GLU A 69 -14.81 9.49 15.63
C GLU A 69 -15.32 9.12 14.23
N GLU A 70 -16.63 9.21 14.04
CA GLU A 70 -17.28 9.05 12.74
C GLU A 70 -18.15 10.27 12.46
N THR A 71 -17.91 10.90 11.33
CA THR A 71 -18.72 12.00 10.81
C THR A 71 -19.42 11.55 9.55
N VAL A 72 -20.75 11.44 9.61
CA VAL A 72 -21.56 11.11 8.44
C VAL A 72 -22.06 12.40 7.80
N ALA A 73 -21.72 12.57 6.52
CA ALA A 73 -22.24 13.65 5.69
C ALA A 73 -23.11 13.05 4.57
N SER A 74 -24.23 13.70 4.29
CA SER A 74 -25.15 13.28 3.24
C SER A 74 -25.81 14.48 2.60
N GLU A 75 -26.07 14.35 1.30
CA GLU A 75 -26.70 15.38 0.50
C GLU A 75 -27.78 14.72 -0.37
N ALA A 76 -28.97 15.31 -0.35
CA ALA A 76 -30.11 14.88 -1.13
C ALA A 76 -30.58 16.04 -2.02
N LEU A 77 -30.67 15.78 -3.32
CA LEU A 77 -31.04 16.77 -4.31
C LEU A 77 -32.45 16.50 -4.85
N THR A 78 -33.17 17.58 -5.15
CA THR A 78 -34.52 17.50 -5.77
C THR A 78 -34.47 17.01 -7.21
N SER A 79 -33.30 17.01 -7.84
CA SER A 79 -33.07 16.52 -9.19
C SER A 79 -31.72 15.78 -9.24
N PRO A 80 -31.63 14.63 -9.93
CA PRO A 80 -30.37 13.89 -10.04
C PRO A 80 -29.24 14.76 -10.60
N SER A 81 -28.06 14.67 -9.98
CA SER A 81 -26.85 15.41 -10.35
C SER A 81 -25.66 14.47 -10.52
N ASN A 82 -24.73 14.87 -11.38
CA ASN A 82 -23.43 14.22 -11.51
C ASN A 82 -22.40 14.79 -10.53
N VAL A 83 -22.72 15.87 -9.82
CA VAL A 83 -21.77 16.55 -8.93
C VAL A 83 -22.41 16.78 -7.58
N PHE A 84 -21.70 16.39 -6.53
CA PHE A 84 -22.04 16.62 -5.14
C PHE A 84 -20.95 17.42 -4.46
N PHE A 85 -21.34 18.35 -3.59
CA PHE A 85 -20.41 19.18 -2.84
C PHE A 85 -20.74 19.07 -1.35
N ILE A 86 -19.81 18.48 -0.60
CA ILE A 86 -19.94 18.33 0.84
C ILE A 86 -19.00 19.31 1.51
N ASP A 87 -19.55 20.20 2.34
CA ASP A 87 -18.78 21.00 3.29
C ASP A 87 -18.81 20.35 4.67
N PHE A 88 -17.70 19.76 5.08
CA PHE A 88 -17.58 19.08 6.37
C PHE A 88 -17.52 20.07 7.54
N THR A 89 -17.29 21.36 7.29
CA THR A 89 -17.30 22.38 8.34
C THR A 89 -18.70 22.62 8.92
N GLU A 90 -19.74 22.16 8.22
CA GLU A 90 -21.12 22.15 8.73
C GLU A 90 -21.38 21.04 9.76
N TYR A 91 -20.56 19.98 9.75
CA TYR A 91 -20.73 18.79 10.59
C TYR A 91 -19.76 18.73 11.76
N VAL A 92 -18.53 19.24 11.57
CA VAL A 92 -17.47 19.20 12.58
C VAL A 92 -16.74 20.55 12.60
N ALA A 93 -16.39 21.03 13.80
CA ALA A 93 -15.77 22.35 13.97
C ALA A 93 -14.35 22.44 13.39
N LYS A 94 -13.60 21.34 13.39
CA LYS A 94 -12.21 21.26 12.91
C LYS A 94 -12.00 20.01 12.04
N PRO A 95 -12.64 19.93 10.87
CA PRO A 95 -12.54 18.74 10.06
C PRO A 95 -11.19 18.74 9.30
N LEU A 96 -10.50 17.60 9.27
CA LEU A 96 -9.29 17.45 8.46
C LEU A 96 -9.61 17.66 6.98
N VAL A 97 -10.72 17.08 6.50
CA VAL A 97 -11.27 17.32 5.17
C VAL A 97 -12.23 18.49 5.30
N ARG A 98 -11.93 19.67 4.75
CA ARG A 98 -12.86 20.81 4.81
C ARG A 98 -14.02 20.64 3.86
N ASN A 99 -13.72 20.31 2.61
CA ASN A 99 -14.74 20.04 1.61
C ASN A 99 -14.34 18.94 0.66
N MET A 100 -15.35 18.36 0.02
CA MET A 100 -15.22 17.30 -0.95
C MET A 100 -16.18 17.55 -2.10
N THR A 101 -15.65 17.52 -3.31
CA THR A 101 -16.45 17.49 -4.54
C THR A 101 -16.36 16.10 -5.13
N VAL A 102 -17.51 15.49 -5.38
CA VAL A 102 -17.61 14.14 -5.96
C VAL A 102 -18.28 14.25 -7.31
N GLU A 103 -17.54 13.86 -8.35
CA GLU A 103 -18.03 13.78 -9.72
C GLU A 103 -18.39 12.33 -10.04
N LEU A 104 -19.59 12.14 -10.56
CA LEU A 104 -20.17 10.85 -10.89
C LEU A 104 -20.32 10.70 -12.40
N SER A 105 -20.12 9.48 -12.90
CA SER A 105 -20.34 9.12 -14.30
C SER A 105 -21.82 9.12 -14.70
N GLU A 106 -22.71 8.96 -13.72
CA GLU A 106 -24.15 8.94 -13.90
C GLU A 106 -24.85 9.77 -12.81
N PRO A 107 -25.98 10.41 -13.12
CA PRO A 107 -26.65 11.29 -12.18
C PRO A 107 -27.35 10.49 -11.09
N VAL A 108 -27.22 10.94 -9.84
CA VAL A 108 -27.91 10.36 -8.68
C VAL A 108 -28.56 11.48 -7.86
N ALA A 109 -29.63 11.16 -7.14
CA ALA A 109 -30.35 12.14 -6.32
C ALA A 109 -29.86 12.19 -4.86
N TYR A 110 -29.05 11.21 -4.44
CA TYR A 110 -28.61 11.06 -3.07
C TYR A 110 -27.17 10.57 -3.02
N PHE A 111 -26.39 11.21 -2.16
CA PHE A 111 -25.00 10.85 -1.90
C PHE A 111 -24.72 10.91 -0.40
N SER A 112 -23.91 9.98 0.09
CA SER A 112 -23.51 9.92 1.49
C SER A 112 -22.12 9.32 1.67
N CYS A 113 -21.40 9.83 2.67
CA CYS A 113 -20.10 9.34 3.07
C CYS A 113 -19.90 9.46 4.59
N ALA A 114 -19.01 8.66 5.12
CA ALA A 114 -18.49 8.75 6.47
C ALA A 114 -17.00 9.09 6.43
N LEU A 115 -16.60 10.08 7.22
CA LEU A 115 -15.22 10.36 7.56
C LEU A 115 -14.95 9.72 8.93
N ASN A 116 -14.02 8.77 8.99
CA ASN A 116 -13.71 8.05 10.22
C ASN A 116 -12.28 8.37 10.65
N VAL A 117 -12.12 8.82 11.89
CA VAL A 117 -10.82 9.00 12.55
C VAL A 117 -10.49 7.72 13.28
N LEU A 118 -9.31 7.16 13.04
CA LEU A 118 -8.87 5.89 13.62
C LEU A 118 -7.66 6.09 14.53
N ASN A 119 -7.66 5.35 15.65
CA ASN A 119 -6.54 5.32 16.61
C ASN A 119 -5.42 4.37 16.19
N GLU A 120 -5.76 3.40 15.35
CA GLU A 120 -4.88 2.34 14.91
C GLU A 120 -4.80 2.30 13.39
N LYS A 121 -3.69 1.74 12.91
CA LYS A 121 -3.50 1.49 11.48
C LYS A 121 -4.64 0.61 11.00
N PRO A 122 -5.39 1.03 9.97
CA PRO A 122 -6.46 0.18 9.48
C PRO A 122 -5.90 -1.06 8.80
N PHE A 123 -6.61 -2.17 8.92
CA PHE A 123 -6.16 -3.49 8.48
C PHE A 123 -6.33 -3.68 6.97
N TYR A 124 -5.54 -2.94 6.18
CA TYR A 124 -5.44 -3.14 4.73
C TYR A 124 -4.09 -3.77 4.40
N VAL A 125 -4.13 -4.78 3.53
CA VAL A 125 -2.93 -5.36 2.93
C VAL A 125 -2.20 -4.24 2.19
N ASP A 126 -0.89 -4.15 2.39
CA ASP A 126 0.02 -3.23 1.69
C ASP A 126 0.02 -1.74 2.10
N ILE A 127 -0.65 -1.30 3.19
CA ILE A 127 -0.39 0.06 3.69
C ILE A 127 1.07 0.12 4.15
N PRO A 128 1.88 1.04 3.60
CA PRO A 128 3.25 1.19 4.03
C PRO A 128 3.30 1.40 5.54
N ASN A 129 4.19 0.66 6.22
CA ASN A 129 4.49 0.96 7.61
C ASN A 129 5.19 2.31 7.63
N ALA A 130 4.43 3.34 7.96
CA ALA A 130 4.95 4.66 8.23
C ALA A 130 5.31 4.72 9.72
N ASP A 131 6.57 4.99 10.01
CA ASP A 131 6.99 5.30 11.36
C ASP A 131 6.34 6.62 11.80
N ASN A 132 5.89 6.68 13.05
CA ASN A 132 5.35 7.87 13.70
C ASN A 132 4.11 8.49 13.04
N VAL A 133 3.12 7.68 12.67
CA VAL A 133 1.79 8.21 12.30
C VAL A 133 1.05 8.65 13.57
N SER A 134 0.60 9.90 13.60
CA SER A 134 -0.17 10.43 14.74
C SER A 134 -1.64 10.02 14.68
N ARG A 135 -2.25 10.00 13.49
CA ARG A 135 -3.64 9.61 13.26
C ARG A 135 -3.85 9.03 11.86
N TYR A 136 -4.83 8.14 11.77
CA TYR A 136 -5.32 7.63 10.49
C TYR A 136 -6.73 8.15 10.25
N TYR A 137 -7.02 8.46 8.99
CA TYR A 137 -8.34 8.89 8.56
C TYR A 137 -8.79 8.03 7.40
N THR A 138 -10.06 7.68 7.37
CA THR A 138 -10.65 6.98 6.22
C THR A 138 -11.91 7.67 5.76
N ILE A 139 -12.13 7.65 4.44
CA ILE A 139 -13.34 8.18 3.82
C ILE A 139 -14.07 7.00 3.18
N ARG A 140 -15.23 6.69 3.74
CA ARG A 140 -16.10 5.59 3.30
C ARG A 140 -17.36 6.15 2.67
N PHE A 141 -17.56 5.88 1.40
CA PHE A 141 -18.81 6.21 0.73
C PHE A 141 -19.88 5.19 1.15
N LEU A 142 -21.02 5.68 1.63
CA LEU A 142 -22.09 4.86 2.22
C LEU A 142 -23.20 4.53 1.22
N SER A 143 -23.15 5.10 0.03
CA SER A 143 -24.14 4.85 -1.02
C SER A 143 -23.69 3.74 -1.96
N GLU A 144 -24.65 3.08 -2.61
CA GLU A 144 -24.40 2.12 -3.70
C GLU A 144 -23.76 2.78 -4.94
N THR A 145 -23.54 4.09 -4.91
CA THR A 145 -23.03 4.91 -6.02
C THR A 145 -21.50 4.93 -6.11
N THR A 146 -20.79 4.18 -5.26
CA THR A 146 -19.32 4.06 -5.30
C THR A 146 -18.79 3.65 -6.67
N SER A 147 -19.49 2.74 -7.36
CA SER A 147 -19.16 2.30 -8.71
C SER A 147 -19.31 3.40 -9.78
N LYS A 148 -20.03 4.47 -9.46
CA LYS A 148 -20.30 5.62 -10.34
C LYS A 148 -19.34 6.78 -10.09
N ILE A 149 -18.50 6.73 -9.05
CA ILE A 149 -17.54 7.80 -8.75
C ILE A 149 -16.47 7.84 -9.84
N ALA A 150 -16.47 8.92 -10.61
CA ALA A 150 -15.45 9.21 -11.61
C ALA A 150 -14.24 9.88 -10.95
N ASN A 151 -14.47 11.04 -10.32
CA ASN A 151 -13.43 11.82 -9.66
C ASN A 151 -13.86 12.27 -8.27
N VAL A 152 -12.88 12.37 -7.38
CA VAL A 152 -13.05 12.98 -6.06
C VAL A 152 -11.98 14.05 -5.91
N THR A 153 -12.43 15.28 -5.67
CA THR A 153 -11.56 16.39 -5.27
C THR A 153 -11.77 16.66 -3.80
N MET A 154 -10.69 16.67 -3.03
CA MET A 154 -10.73 16.95 -1.59
C MET A 154 -9.82 18.12 -1.26
N LEU A 155 -10.31 18.99 -0.37
CA LEU A 155 -9.53 20.02 0.29
C LEU A 155 -9.32 19.63 1.74
N PHE A 156 -8.06 19.50 2.13
CA PHE A 156 -7.65 19.24 3.50
C PHE A 156 -7.17 20.53 4.17
N ALA A 157 -7.44 20.67 5.46
CA ALA A 157 -6.83 21.68 6.32
C ALA A 157 -6.21 21.00 7.53
N LEU A 158 -4.88 21.02 7.57
CA LEU A 158 -4.12 20.40 8.64
C LEU A 158 -3.69 21.47 9.64
N GLU A 159 -4.09 21.32 10.91
CA GLU A 159 -3.75 22.28 11.96
C GLU A 159 -2.26 22.19 12.29
N LYS A 160 -1.56 23.32 12.23
CA LYS A 160 -0.11 23.40 12.51
C LYS A 160 0.22 22.94 13.93
N SER A 161 -0.70 23.08 14.89
CA SER A 161 -0.52 22.60 16.27
C SER A 161 -0.45 21.06 16.37
N GLU A 162 -1.06 20.34 15.42
CA GLU A 162 -1.03 18.88 15.36
C GLU A 162 0.22 18.34 14.62
N ILE A 163 0.94 19.23 13.94
CA ILE A 163 2.19 18.96 13.24
C ILE A 163 3.34 19.47 14.11
N HIS A 164 4.07 18.58 14.77
CA HIS A 164 5.11 19.00 15.73
C HIS A 164 6.22 19.84 15.06
N ASP A 165 6.45 21.05 15.60
CA ASP A 165 7.45 22.14 15.43
C ASP A 165 8.34 22.30 14.18
N ASN A 166 8.58 21.29 13.37
CA ASN A 166 9.27 21.43 12.07
C ASN A 166 8.26 21.35 10.93
N ALA A 167 7.52 22.45 10.74
CA ALA A 167 6.57 22.64 9.65
C ALA A 167 7.18 22.49 8.24
N GLU A 168 8.51 22.48 8.12
CA GLU A 168 9.22 22.26 6.85
C GLU A 168 9.08 20.80 6.34
N GLU A 169 8.76 19.83 7.19
CA GLU A 169 8.62 18.41 6.83
C GLU A 169 7.31 17.78 7.35
N ALA A 170 6.22 18.54 7.37
CA ALA A 170 4.89 17.98 7.59
C ALA A 170 4.53 16.99 6.48
N ALA A 171 4.80 15.69 6.69
CA ALA A 171 4.42 14.66 5.74
C ALA A 171 2.95 14.29 5.95
N PHE A 172 2.07 15.05 5.30
CA PHE A 172 0.72 14.64 5.01
C PHE A 172 0.75 13.78 3.74
N THR A 173 0.25 12.57 3.83
CA THR A 173 0.21 11.67 2.69
C THR A 173 -1.14 11.01 2.63
N LEU A 174 -1.65 10.90 1.41
CA LEU A 174 -2.94 10.33 1.10
C LEU A 174 -2.72 9.09 0.25
N TYR A 175 -3.32 7.98 0.67
CA TYR A 175 -3.39 6.75 -0.09
C TYR A 175 -4.82 6.54 -0.58
N ARG A 176 -4.94 5.95 -1.77
CA ARG A 176 -6.17 5.38 -2.30
C ARG A 176 -6.03 3.86 -2.32
N TYR A 177 -7.05 3.17 -1.83
CA TYR A 177 -7.15 1.71 -1.93
C TYR A 177 -8.08 1.34 -3.08
N ASP A 178 -7.55 0.67 -4.11
CA ASP A 178 -8.32 0.21 -5.26
C ASP A 178 -7.92 -1.24 -5.61
N ARG A 179 -8.90 -2.15 -5.61
CA ARG A 179 -8.75 -3.57 -6.00
C ARG A 179 -7.52 -4.26 -5.39
N ARG A 180 -7.39 -4.17 -4.06
CA ARG A 180 -6.27 -4.74 -3.27
C ARG A 180 -4.90 -4.12 -3.56
N ARG A 181 -4.87 -2.92 -4.13
CA ARG A 181 -3.65 -2.16 -4.32
C ARG A 181 -3.79 -0.79 -3.69
N ILE A 182 -2.68 -0.31 -3.16
CA ILE A 182 -2.58 1.02 -2.57
C ILE A 182 -1.78 1.90 -3.51
N TYR A 183 -2.31 3.09 -3.75
CA TYR A 183 -1.71 4.11 -4.59
C TYR A 183 -1.54 5.37 -3.76
N GLU A 184 -0.36 5.97 -3.78
CA GLU A 184 -0.18 7.31 -3.23
C GLU A 184 -0.87 8.32 -4.14
N CYS A 185 -1.72 9.15 -3.55
CA CYS A 185 -2.41 10.21 -4.25
C CYS A 185 -1.54 11.47 -4.26
N PRO A 186 -1.49 12.20 -5.40
CA PRO A 186 -0.79 13.47 -5.45
C PRO A 186 -1.48 14.48 -4.52
N LEU A 187 -0.71 15.07 -3.63
CA LEU A 187 -1.15 16.14 -2.75
C LEU A 187 -0.42 17.43 -3.10
N GLU A 188 -1.18 18.46 -3.43
CA GLU A 188 -0.66 19.79 -3.72
C GLU A 188 -0.97 20.70 -2.54
N LYS A 189 0.06 21.32 -1.95
CA LYS A 189 -0.13 22.40 -0.99
C LYS A 189 -0.59 23.65 -1.75
N ILE A 190 -1.81 24.10 -1.50
CA ILE A 190 -2.41 25.23 -2.24
C ILE A 190 -2.36 26.55 -1.47
N ALA A 191 -2.30 26.49 -0.14
CA ALA A 191 -2.29 27.66 0.72
C ALA A 191 -1.78 27.32 2.13
N GLU A 192 -1.53 28.36 2.91
CA GLU A 192 -1.16 28.30 4.32
C GLU A 192 -1.63 29.59 5.00
N ASP A 193 -2.15 29.46 6.22
CA ASP A 193 -2.44 30.59 7.11
C ASP A 193 -1.75 30.39 8.47
N ASP A 194 -2.01 31.27 9.44
CA ASP A 194 -1.36 31.23 10.76
C ASP A 194 -1.60 29.90 11.50
N ASN A 195 -2.71 29.22 11.25
CA ASN A 195 -3.15 28.04 11.99
C ASN A 195 -3.14 26.76 11.15
N PHE A 196 -3.27 26.84 9.83
CA PHE A 196 -3.54 25.70 8.96
C PHE A 196 -2.63 25.64 7.72
N LEU A 197 -2.33 24.41 7.29
CA LEU A 197 -1.81 24.09 5.97
C LEU A 197 -2.94 23.52 5.11
N TYR A 198 -3.11 24.05 3.90
CA TYR A 198 -4.16 23.62 2.99
C TYR A 198 -3.61 22.77 1.86
N PHE A 199 -4.15 21.56 1.72
CA PHE A 199 -3.77 20.63 0.67
C PHE A 199 -4.95 20.27 -0.20
N LYS A 200 -4.72 20.14 -1.50
CA LYS A 200 -5.72 19.70 -2.47
C LYS A 200 -5.24 18.44 -3.16
N THR A 201 -6.18 17.55 -3.45
CA THR A 201 -5.99 16.38 -4.31
C THR A 201 -7.18 16.27 -5.23
N THR A 202 -6.95 15.76 -6.43
CA THR A 202 -7.99 15.25 -7.31
C THR A 202 -7.56 13.87 -7.76
N THR A 203 -8.42 12.88 -7.57
CA THR A 203 -8.09 11.47 -7.81
C THR A 203 -9.32 10.72 -8.26
N GLU A 204 -9.11 9.71 -9.09
CA GLU A 204 -10.19 8.86 -9.59
C GLU A 204 -10.61 7.85 -8.52
N GLY A 205 -11.85 7.37 -8.61
CA GLY A 205 -12.34 6.26 -7.78
C GLY A 205 -12.62 6.63 -6.32
N TYR A 206 -12.63 5.61 -5.46
CA TYR A 206 -13.13 5.69 -4.10
C TYR A 206 -12.13 5.12 -3.11
N SER A 207 -12.36 5.34 -1.81
CA SER A 207 -11.58 4.80 -0.69
C SER A 207 -10.24 5.48 -0.41
N PHE A 208 -10.25 6.41 0.53
CA PHE A 208 -9.08 7.20 0.87
C PHE A 208 -8.63 6.94 2.30
N ILE A 209 -7.31 6.86 2.47
CA ILE A 209 -6.64 6.71 3.75
C ILE A 209 -5.62 7.84 3.86
N ALA A 210 -5.83 8.77 4.77
CA ALA A 210 -4.88 9.84 5.03
C ALA A 210 -4.12 9.56 6.32
N PHE A 211 -2.84 9.90 6.35
CA PHE A 211 -2.04 9.87 7.56
C PHE A 211 -1.24 11.14 7.72
N THR A 212 -1.17 11.56 8.97
CA THR A 212 -0.35 12.68 9.43
C THR A 212 0.87 12.09 10.12
N ARG A 213 2.07 12.34 9.59
CA ARG A 213 3.30 11.95 10.30
C ARG A 213 3.64 12.99 11.35
N ALA A 214 3.88 12.53 12.57
CA ALA A 214 4.66 13.28 13.54
C ALA A 214 6.14 13.17 13.13
N THR A 215 6.80 14.30 12.91
CA THR A 215 8.26 14.30 12.80
C THR A 215 8.81 13.84 14.15
N ALA A 216 9.80 12.93 14.11
CA ALA A 216 10.41 12.41 15.32
C ALA A 216 10.86 13.57 16.20
N ALA A 217 10.46 13.52 17.47
CA ALA A 217 10.71 14.56 18.46
C ALA A 217 12.16 15.06 18.44
N ALA A 218 12.28 16.37 18.62
CA ALA A 218 13.46 17.17 18.90
C ALA A 218 14.78 16.41 19.02
N LYS A 219 15.73 16.80 18.15
CA LYS A 219 17.17 16.50 18.19
C LYS A 219 17.59 16.15 19.62
N SER A 220 17.73 14.85 19.89
CA SER A 220 17.89 14.34 21.24
C SER A 220 19.00 15.10 21.94
N TRP A 221 18.73 15.69 23.10
CA TRP A 221 19.66 16.58 23.80
C TRP A 221 20.73 15.81 24.61
N TRP A 222 20.62 14.47 24.68
CA TRP A 222 21.59 13.63 25.37
C TRP A 222 23.04 13.75 24.84
N PRO A 223 23.34 14.01 23.55
CA PRO A 223 24.71 14.24 23.08
C PRO A 223 25.26 15.56 23.63
N VAL A 224 24.41 16.58 23.80
CA VAL A 224 24.79 17.86 24.42
C VAL A 224 25.03 17.66 25.91
N ALA A 225 24.14 16.94 26.61
CA ALA A 225 24.33 16.59 28.01
C ALA A 225 25.58 15.74 28.25
N ALA A 226 25.86 14.77 27.37
CA ALA A 226 27.05 13.94 27.40
C ALA A 226 28.33 14.77 27.18
N ALA A 227 28.32 15.71 26.23
CA ALA A 227 29.44 16.61 26.00
C ALA A 227 29.74 17.49 27.22
N ILE A 228 28.72 18.02 27.88
CA ILE A 228 28.88 18.80 29.13
C ILE A 228 29.45 17.93 30.25
N ALA A 229 28.92 16.72 30.43
CA ALA A 229 29.44 15.78 31.44
C ALA A 229 30.92 15.44 31.20
N ILE A 230 31.31 15.17 29.95
CA ILE A 230 32.71 14.91 29.58
C ILE A 230 33.59 16.13 29.86
N ALA A 231 33.15 17.33 29.46
CA ALA A 231 33.91 18.56 29.70
C ALA A 231 34.11 18.82 31.20
N THR A 232 33.07 18.64 32.02
CA THR A 232 33.19 18.78 33.48
C THR A 232 34.16 17.76 34.08
N LEU A 233 34.13 16.51 33.64
CA LEU A 233 35.05 15.47 34.09
C LEU A 233 36.51 15.80 33.75
N ILE A 234 36.77 16.30 32.53
CA ILE A 234 38.11 16.75 32.09
C ILE A 234 38.60 17.92 32.95
N THR A 235 37.75 18.92 33.20
CA THR A 235 38.15 20.07 34.03
C THR A 235 38.45 19.66 35.48
N LEU A 236 37.67 18.75 36.06
CA LEU A 236 37.90 18.21 37.41
C LEU A 236 39.21 17.43 37.49
N THR A 237 39.49 16.57 36.52
CA THR A 237 40.75 15.82 36.47
C THR A 237 41.95 16.74 36.30
N ALA A 238 41.84 17.78 35.47
CA ALA A 238 42.90 18.80 35.33
C ALA A 238 43.17 19.55 36.65
N ILE A 239 42.12 19.95 37.37
CA ILE A 239 42.25 20.63 38.68
C ILE A 239 42.92 19.72 39.71
N ILE A 240 42.54 18.44 39.78
CA ILE A 240 43.13 17.47 40.71
C ILE A 240 44.62 17.26 40.38
N ALA A 241 44.95 17.06 39.10
CA ALA A 241 46.33 16.89 38.66
C ALA A 241 47.19 18.13 38.96
N TYR A 242 46.65 19.34 38.70
CA TYR A 242 47.31 20.59 39.03
C TYR A 242 47.59 20.70 40.54
N LYS A 243 46.60 20.38 41.37
CA LYS A 243 46.75 20.42 42.83
C LYS A 243 47.83 19.45 43.31
N GLN A 244 47.82 18.21 42.81
CA GLN A 244 48.82 17.19 43.17
C GLN A 244 50.24 17.61 42.80
N PHE A 245 50.43 18.19 41.62
CA PHE A 245 51.73 18.68 41.17
C PHE A 245 52.28 19.77 42.10
N HIS A 246 51.42 20.69 42.55
CA HIS A 246 51.82 21.82 43.38
C HIS A 246 52.03 21.47 44.86
N THR A 247 51.36 20.44 45.39
CA THR A 247 51.64 19.95 46.76
C THR A 247 52.92 19.14 46.89
N ASN A 248 53.44 18.61 45.77
CA ASN A 248 54.63 17.77 45.76
C ASN A 248 55.91 18.51 45.30
N SER A 249 55.80 19.80 44.96
CA SER A 249 56.94 20.70 44.68
C SER A 249 57.27 21.55 45.89
#